data_AF-A0A356T6X7-F1
#
_entry.id   AF-A0A356T6X7-F1
#
_cell.length_a   1.000
_cell.length_b   1.000
_cell.length_c   1.000
_cell.angle_alpha   90.00
_cell.angle_beta   90.00
_cell.angle_gamma   90.00
#
_symmetry.space_group_name_H-M   'P 1'
#
loop_
_entity.id
_entity.type
_entity.pdbx_description
1 polymer ?
#
loop_
_entity_poly.entity_id
_entity_poly.type
_entity_poly.pdbx_seq_one_letter_code
_entity_poly.pdbx_strand_id
1 'polypeptide(L)'
;ACGELVKPDVVLFGEDLPPLFREAERLTELADVFLVLGSSLQVHPVAGLVALAHRHGARLAIVNREPSPYDELAEVLIHAELGATMRALASLLD
;
A
#
# COMPACT_ATOMS: atom_id res chain seq x y z
N ALA A 1 -38.59 -1.38 -6.89
CA ALA A 1 -37.75 -1.45 -5.68
C ALA A 1 -38.11 -2.73 -4.93
N CYS A 2 -37.14 -3.62 -4.73
CA CYS A 2 -37.26 -4.84 -3.92
C CYS A 2 -36.78 -4.45 -2.52
N GLY A 3 -37.59 -4.55 -1.46
CA GLY A 3 -37.30 -4.00 -0.13
C GLY A 3 -36.19 -4.73 0.66
N GLU A 4 -35.11 -5.13 -0.01
CA GLU A 4 -34.01 -5.91 0.56
C GLU A 4 -32.85 -5.02 1.02
N LEU A 5 -31.99 -5.61 1.86
CA LEU A 5 -30.78 -4.98 2.34
C LEU A 5 -29.76 -4.82 1.20
N VAL A 6 -29.39 -3.57 0.90
CA VAL A 6 -28.36 -3.26 -0.09
C VAL A 6 -27.01 -3.14 0.61
N LYS A 7 -26.06 -4.00 0.24
CA LYS A 7 -24.67 -3.90 0.69
C LYS A 7 -23.86 -3.02 -0.28
N PRO A 8 -23.03 -2.08 0.20
CA PRO A 8 -22.08 -1.36 -0.64
C PRO A 8 -21.03 -2.28 -1.26
N ASP A 9 -20.52 -1.92 -2.44
CA ASP A 9 -19.44 -2.62 -3.12
C ASP A 9 -18.07 -2.29 -2.48
N VAL A 10 -17.89 -2.78 -1.26
CA VAL A 10 -16.67 -2.66 -0.46
C VAL A 10 -16.38 -3.99 0.22
N VAL A 11 -15.10 -4.22 0.50
CA VAL A 11 -14.69 -5.33 1.37
C VAL A 11 -14.78 -4.89 2.82
N LEU A 12 -15.59 -5.59 3.60
CA LEU A 12 -15.67 -5.42 5.05
C LEU A 12 -14.67 -6.34 5.75
N PHE A 13 -14.33 -6.02 7.01
CA PHE A 13 -13.47 -6.89 7.80
C PHE A 13 -14.07 -8.29 7.94
N GLY A 14 -13.22 -9.30 7.73
CA GLY A 14 -13.62 -10.72 7.75
C GLY A 14 -14.12 -11.25 6.41
N GLU A 15 -14.23 -10.40 5.39
CA GLU A 15 -14.55 -10.85 4.04
C GLU A 15 -13.29 -11.18 3.24
N ASP A 16 -13.44 -12.10 2.29
CA ASP A 16 -12.39 -12.41 1.34
C ASP A 16 -12.12 -11.22 0.42
N LEU A 17 -10.84 -11.02 0.09
CA LEU A 17 -10.46 -10.06 -0.93
C LEU A 17 -10.94 -10.53 -2.32
N PRO A 18 -11.26 -9.59 -3.23
CA PRO A 18 -11.66 -9.94 -4.58
C PRO A 18 -10.51 -10.61 -5.36
N PRO A 19 -10.82 -11.34 -6.45
CA PRO A 19 -9.82 -12.03 -7.28
C PRO A 19 -8.67 -11.12 -7.79
N LEU A 20 -8.95 -9.83 -7.96
CA LEU A 20 -7.98 -8.77 -8.25
C LEU A 20 -6.74 -8.82 -7.32
N PHE A 21 -6.90 -9.21 -6.06
CA PHE A 21 -5.79 -9.23 -5.12
C PHE A 21 -4.65 -10.15 -5.58
N ARG A 22 -4.95 -11.27 -6.25
CA ARG A 22 -3.92 -12.15 -6.81
C ARG A 22 -3.09 -11.49 -7.90
N GLU A 23 -3.71 -10.62 -8.69
CA GLU A 23 -2.99 -9.84 -9.69
C GLU A 23 -2.10 -8.78 -9.02
N ALA A 24 -2.55 -8.18 -7.92
CA ALA A 24 -1.71 -7.27 -7.13
C ALA A 24 -0.49 -7.99 -6.55
N GLU A 25 -0.64 -9.23 -6.04
CA GLU A 25 0.47 -10.07 -5.60
C GLU A 25 1.46 -10.33 -6.74
N ARG A 26 0.98 -10.76 -7.91
CA ARG A 26 1.82 -11.00 -9.10
C ARG A 26 2.60 -9.76 -9.55
N LEU A 27 1.94 -8.59 -9.57
CA LEU A 27 2.61 -7.33 -9.92
C LEU A 27 3.65 -6.92 -8.87
N THR A 28 3.36 -7.20 -7.60
CA THR A 28 4.28 -6.94 -6.47
C THR A 28 5.55 -7.77 -6.59
N GLU A 29 5.45 -9.04 -6.98
CA GLU A 29 6.60 -9.93 -7.18
C GLU A 29 7.52 -9.52 -8.34
N LEU A 30 7.00 -8.74 -9.29
CA LEU A 30 7.72 -8.28 -10.48
C LEU A 30 8.24 -6.84 -10.35
N ALA A 31 7.92 -6.15 -9.26
CA ALA A 31 8.25 -4.74 -9.11
C ALA A 31 9.73 -4.53 -8.77
N ASP A 32 10.39 -3.61 -9.49
CA ASP A 32 11.74 -3.15 -9.12
C ASP A 32 11.69 -2.17 -7.94
N VAL A 33 10.59 -1.43 -7.82
CA VAL A 33 10.34 -0.42 -6.77
C VAL A 33 8.91 -0.57 -6.27
N PHE A 34 8.74 -0.58 -4.95
CA PHE A 34 7.44 -0.61 -4.29
C PHE A 34 7.28 0.61 -3.37
N LEU A 35 6.32 1.46 -3.71
CA LEU A 35 6.08 2.74 -3.04
C LEU A 35 4.80 2.68 -2.21
N VAL A 36 4.94 2.88 -0.90
CA VAL A 36 3.80 2.99 0.04
C VAL A 36 3.54 4.45 0.34
N LEU A 37 2.31 4.91 0.10
CA LEU A 37 1.87 6.29 0.31
C LEU A 37 0.68 6.33 1.26
N GLY A 38 0.86 6.92 2.44
CA GLY A 38 -0.24 7.22 3.38
C GLY A 38 -0.95 6.00 3.97
N SER A 39 -0.23 4.89 4.17
CA SER A 39 -0.76 3.68 4.82
C SER A 39 0.01 3.38 6.10
N SER A 40 -0.72 3.02 7.16
CA SER A 40 -0.11 2.53 8.42
C SER A 40 0.41 1.10 8.31
N LEU A 41 0.05 0.39 7.22
CA LEU A 41 0.44 -1.00 6.97
C LEU A 41 0.05 -1.98 8.09
N GLN A 42 -1.12 -1.78 8.68
CA GLN A 42 -1.65 -2.65 9.76
C GLN A 42 -2.70 -3.66 9.28
N VAL A 43 -3.33 -3.43 8.12
CA VAL A 43 -4.46 -4.24 7.65
C VAL A 43 -3.97 -5.32 6.68
N HIS A 44 -4.18 -6.57 7.08
CA HIS A 44 -3.85 -7.75 6.28
C HIS A 44 -5.03 -8.18 5.39
N PRO A 45 -4.76 -8.81 4.23
CA PRO A 45 -3.44 -9.24 3.74
C PRO A 45 -2.64 -8.16 2.98
N VAL A 46 -3.24 -7.00 2.65
CA VAL A 46 -2.61 -5.96 1.81
C VAL A 46 -1.27 -5.46 2.37
N ALA A 47 -1.16 -5.26 3.69
CA ALA A 47 0.11 -4.88 4.32
C ALA A 47 1.25 -5.88 4.03
N GLY A 48 0.92 -7.16 3.85
CA GLY A 48 1.87 -8.22 3.53
C GLY A 48 2.54 -8.07 2.16
N LEU A 49 1.98 -7.26 1.26
CA LEU A 49 2.59 -6.97 -0.05
C LEU A 49 3.95 -6.28 0.10
N VAL A 50 4.18 -5.50 1.17
CA VAL A 50 5.47 -4.85 1.42
C VAL A 50 6.57 -5.89 1.67
N ALA A 51 6.29 -6.88 2.51
CA ALA A 51 7.20 -7.99 2.75
C ALA A 51 7.38 -8.85 1.49
N LEU A 52 6.32 -9.05 0.69
CA LEU A 52 6.41 -9.77 -0.58
C LEU A 52 7.36 -9.06 -1.55
N ALA A 53 7.16 -7.77 -1.77
CA ALA A 53 8.01 -6.93 -2.62
C ALA A 53 9.48 -7.01 -2.20
N HIS A 54 9.76 -6.81 -0.91
CA HIS A 54 11.12 -6.87 -0.37
C HIS A 54 11.79 -8.22 -0.61
N ARG A 55 11.07 -9.34 -0.36
CA ARG A 55 11.61 -10.69 -0.59
C ARG A 55 11.90 -10.97 -2.06
N HIS A 56 11.19 -10.31 -2.97
CA HIS A 56 11.39 -10.42 -4.41
C HIS A 56 12.41 -9.40 -4.97
N GLY A 57 13.07 -8.65 -4.09
CA GLY A 57 14.17 -7.76 -4.45
C GLY A 57 13.76 -6.33 -4.80
N ALA A 58 12.48 -5.97 -4.62
CA ALA A 58 12.02 -4.61 -4.84
C ALA A 58 12.66 -3.64 -3.83
N ARG A 59 13.07 -2.47 -4.31
CA ARG A 59 13.47 -1.35 -3.44
C ARG A 59 12.21 -0.72 -2.84
N LEU A 60 12.22 -0.53 -1.52
CA LEU A 60 11.06 -0.04 -0.80
C LEU A 60 11.19 1.45 -0.46
N ALA A 61 10.12 2.20 -0.74
CA ALA A 61 9.96 3.58 -0.27
C ALA A 61 8.64 3.72 0.47
N ILE A 62 8.66 4.29 1.67
CA ILE A 62 7.49 4.49 2.52
C ILE A 62 7.36 5.97 2.88
N VAL A 63 6.20 6.56 2.56
CA VAL A 63 5.82 7.90 2.95
C VAL A 63 4.56 7.81 3.79
N ASN A 64 4.70 7.98 5.11
CA ASN A 64 3.57 7.98 6.02
C ASN A 64 3.87 8.80 7.27
N ARG A 65 2.87 9.50 7.81
CA ARG A 65 3.06 10.39 8.98
C ARG A 65 3.52 9.65 10.23
N GLU A 66 3.03 8.43 10.40
CA GLU A 66 3.25 7.62 11.58
C GLU A 66 4.14 6.41 11.24
N PRO A 67 4.88 5.88 12.22
CA PRO A 67 5.66 4.66 12.04
C PRO A 67 4.80 3.49 11.56
N SER A 68 5.40 2.60 10.78
CA SER A 68 4.76 1.37 10.30
C SER A 68 5.57 0.12 10.70
N PRO A 69 4.96 -1.07 10.72
CA PRO A 69 5.67 -2.33 11.00
C PRO A 69 6.78 -2.68 10.00
N TYR A 70 6.89 -1.97 8.87
CA TYR A 70 7.81 -2.27 7.78
C TYR A 70 8.87 -1.18 7.56
N ASP A 71 8.95 -0.19 8.46
CA ASP A 71 9.89 0.94 8.35
C ASP A 71 11.34 0.48 8.22
N GLU A 72 11.74 -0.59 8.92
CA GLU A 72 13.10 -1.14 8.85
C GLU A 72 13.45 -1.77 7.50
N LEU A 73 12.46 -2.11 6.67
CA LEU A 73 12.68 -2.65 5.32
C LEU A 73 12.81 -1.55 4.27
N ALA A 74 12.43 -0.31 4.60
CA ALA A 74 12.38 0.80 3.66
C ALA A 74 13.79 1.35 3.40
N GLU A 75 14.15 1.45 2.12
CA GLU A 75 15.36 2.18 1.72
C GLU A 75 15.16 3.69 1.84
N VAL A 76 13.94 4.16 1.54
CA VAL A 76 13.54 5.55 1.72
C VAL A 76 12.34 5.59 2.67
N LEU A 77 12.51 6.22 3.83
CA LEU A 77 11.46 6.41 4.82
C LEU A 77 11.25 7.89 5.08
N ILE A 78 10.03 8.38 4.86
CA ILE A 78 9.67 9.78 5.05
C ILE A 78 8.46 9.88 5.99
N HIS A 79 8.71 10.35 7.21
CA HIS A 79 7.65 10.68 8.16
C HIS A 79 7.17 12.12 7.99
N ALA A 80 6.20 12.30 7.08
CA ALA A 80 5.64 13.60 6.76
C ALA A 80 4.20 13.51 6.23
N GLU A 81 3.56 14.66 6.07
CA GLU A 81 2.26 14.77 5.41
C GLU A 81 2.40 14.44 3.92
N LEU A 82 1.61 13.47 3.44
CA LEU A 82 1.75 12.92 2.09
C LEU A 82 1.57 14.00 1.01
N GLY A 83 0.55 14.85 1.12
CA GLY A 83 0.27 15.89 0.13
C GLY A 83 1.42 16.88 -0.04
N ALA A 84 2.01 17.34 1.06
CA ALA A 84 3.17 18.23 1.06
C ALA A 84 4.39 17.55 0.44
N THR A 85 4.66 16.29 0.81
CA THR A 85 5.77 15.51 0.25
C THR A 85 5.62 15.28 -1.25
N MET A 86 4.41 14.93 -1.72
CA MET A 86 4.18 14.71 -3.15
C MET A 86 4.30 15.99 -3.98
N ARG A 87 3.88 17.14 -3.43
CA ARG A 87 4.09 18.44 -4.10
C ARG A 87 5.57 18.80 -4.21
N ALA A 88 6.34 18.59 -3.14
CA ALA A 88 7.78 18.81 -3.16
C ALA A 88 8.47 17.87 -4.16
N LEU A 89 8.09 16.58 -4.19
CA LEU A 89 8.61 15.62 -5.16
C LEU A 89 8.29 16.03 -6.60
N ALA A 90 7.04 16.44 -6.89
CA ALA A 90 6.65 16.89 -8.22
C ALA A 90 7.53 18.06 -8.71
N SER A 91 7.80 19.05 -7.85
CA SER A 91 8.66 20.20 -8.21
C SER A 91 10.13 19.87 -8.49
N LEU A 92 10.59 18.66 -8.13
CA LEU A 92 11.95 18.19 -8.42
C LEU A 92 12.02 17.36 -9.71
N LEU A 93 10.88 16.93 -10.23
CA LEU A 93 10.76 16.13 -11.45
C LEU A 93 10.43 16.99 -12.69
N ASP A 94 10.02 18.23 -12.47
CA ASP A 94 9.86 19.29 -13.48
C ASP A 94 11.22 19.93 -13.85
#